data_AF-A0A8S3CDT4-F1
#
_entry.id   AF-A0A8S3CDT4-F1
#
_cell.length_a   1.000
_cell.length_b   1.000
_cell.length_c   1.000
_cell.angle_alpha   90.00
_cell.angle_beta   90.00
_cell.angle_gamma   90.00
#
_symmetry.space_group_name_H-M   'P 1'
#
loop_
_entity.id
_entity.type
_entity.pdbx_description
1 polymer ?
#
loop_
_entity_poly.entity_id
_entity_poly.type
_entity_poly.pdbx_seq_one_letter_code
_entity_poly.pdbx_strand_id
1 'polypeptide(L)' 'MDAKIAALSNEKRTNWDEKLPFVTFNYNTTIHRTTNQIPFELIYGRKPILPFDQQQPLVTLSQD' A
#
# COMPACT_ATOMS: atom_id res chain seq x y z
N MET A 1 4.60 -13.89 -1.59
CA MET A 1 3.30 -13.19 -1.73
C MET A 1 2.23 -13.91 -0.92
N ASP A 2 2.17 -15.24 -1.01
CA ASP A 2 1.19 -16.10 -0.33
C ASP A 2 1.16 -15.96 1.19
N ALA A 3 2.34 -15.87 1.85
CA ALA A 3 2.41 -15.65 3.29
C ALA A 3 1.77 -14.31 3.72
N LYS A 4 1.84 -13.27 2.88
CA LYS A 4 1.22 -11.97 3.18
C LYS A 4 -0.30 -12.02 3.01
N ILE A 5 -0.80 -12.71 1.98
CA ILE A 5 -2.25 -12.91 1.77
C ILE A 5 -2.83 -13.73 2.93
N ALA A 6 -2.17 -14.82 3.31
CA ALA A 6 -2.59 -15.66 4.42
C ALA A 6 -2.59 -14.90 5.77
N ALA A 7 -1.61 -14.02 6.00
CA ALA A 7 -1.52 -13.23 7.23
C ALA A 7 -2.61 -12.16 7.36
N LEU A 8 -3.09 -11.60 6.25
CA LEU A 8 -4.14 -10.57 6.25
C LEU A 8 -5.55 -11.13 6.13
N SER A 9 -5.67 -12.41 5.79
CA SER A 9 -6.97 -13.09 5.68
C SER A 9 -7.57 -13.37 7.06
N ASN A 10 -8.89 -13.55 7.12
CA ASN A 10 -9.59 -13.99 8.32
C ASN A 10 -9.18 -15.42 8.71
N GLU A 11 -9.54 -15.85 9.92
CA GLU A 11 -9.19 -17.18 10.44
C GLU A 11 -9.61 -18.33 9.50
N LYS A 12 -10.75 -18.15 8.83
CA LYS A 12 -11.31 -19.11 7.87
C LYS A 12 -10.69 -19.03 6.47
N ARG A 13 -9.77 -18.09 6.22
CA ARG A 13 -9.12 -17.82 4.92
C ARG A 13 -10.08 -17.63 3.75
N THR A 14 -11.28 -17.10 4.01
CA THR A 14 -12.34 -16.97 3.01
C THR A 14 -12.34 -15.64 2.28
N ASN A 15 -11.71 -14.61 2.85
CA ASN A 15 -11.68 -13.24 2.32
C ASN A 15 -10.32 -12.87 1.71
N TRP A 16 -9.58 -13.84 1.18
CA TRP A 16 -8.24 -13.64 0.64
C TRP A 16 -8.26 -12.68 -0.57
N ASP A 17 -9.34 -12.71 -1.34
CA ASP A 17 -9.63 -11.87 -2.50
C ASP A 17 -9.82 -10.41 -2.09
N GLU A 18 -10.52 -10.14 -0.99
CA GLU A 18 -10.66 -8.80 -0.42
C GLU A 18 -9.31 -8.21 0.03
N LYS A 19 -8.34 -9.07 0.39
CA LYS A 19 -7.00 -8.63 0.83
C LYS A 19 -6.02 -8.44 -0.33
N LEU A 20 -6.35 -8.96 -1.51
CA LEU A 20 -5.46 -8.95 -2.67
C LEU A 20 -5.06 -7.53 -3.10
N PRO A 21 -5.96 -6.52 -3.16
CA PRO A 21 -5.57 -5.15 -3.51
C PRO A 21 -4.54 -4.57 -2.53
N PHE A 22 -4.69 -4.84 -1.23
CA PHE A 22 -3.78 -4.34 -0.20
C PHE A 22 -2.39 -4.96 -0.31
N VAL A 23 -2.32 -6.28 -0.49
CA VAL A 23 -1.04 -6.98 -0.67
C VAL A 23 -0.34 -6.51 -1.95
N THR A 24 -1.09 -6.35 -3.03
CA THR A 24 -0.56 -5.90 -4.32
C THR A 24 -0.03 -4.47 -4.23
N PHE A 25 -0.79 -3.57 -3.60
CA PHE A 25 -0.34 -2.20 -3.35
C PHE A 25 0.96 -2.18 -2.54
N ASN A 26 1.00 -2.87 -1.39
CA ASN A 26 2.21 -2.94 -0.55
C ASN A 26 3.41 -3.51 -1.33
N TYR A 27 3.20 -4.54 -2.12
CA TYR A 27 4.25 -5.15 -2.93
C TYR A 27 4.81 -4.18 -3.98
N ASN A 28 3.95 -3.41 -4.64
CA ASN A 28 4.37 -2.47 -5.68
C ASN A 28 5.06 -1.21 -5.10
N THR A 29 4.74 -0.81 -3.88
CA THR A 29 5.22 0.44 -3.27
C THR A 29 6.32 0.28 -2.21
N THR A 30 6.71 -0.96 -1.87
CA THR A 30 7.80 -1.23 -0.91
C THR A 30 9.11 -1.50 -1.64
N ILE A 31 10.24 -1.20 -0.98
CA ILE A 31 11.58 -1.57 -1.46
C ILE A 31 11.72 -3.10 -1.44
N HIS A 32 12.08 -3.68 -2.58
CA HIS A 32 12.35 -5.12 -2.67
C HIS A 32 13.78 -5.44 -2.28
N ARG A 33 13.96 -6.44 -1.43
CA ARG A 33 15.29 -6.80 -0.89
C ARG A 33 16.30 -7.19 -1.97
N THR A 34 15.86 -7.87 -3.03
CA THR A 34 16.74 -8.41 -4.08
C THR A 34 17.30 -7.33 -5.00
N THR A 35 16.49 -6.32 -5.32
CA THR A 35 16.83 -5.24 -6.26
C THR A 35 17.17 -3.93 -5.56
N ASN A 36 16.81 -3.80 -4.28
CA ASN A 36 16.83 -2.57 -3.50
C ASN A 36 16.05 -1.42 -4.18
N GLN A 37 15.00 -1.76 -4.93
CA GLN A 37 14.20 -0.82 -5.72
C GLN A 37 12.71 -1.01 -5.44
N ILE A 38 11.92 0.02 -5.75
CA ILE A 38 10.45 0.00 -5.64
C ILE A 38 9.85 -0.29 -7.02
N PRO A 39 9.12 -1.40 -7.23
CA PRO A 39 8.59 -1.77 -8.54
C PRO A 39 7.72 -0.69 -9.21
N PHE A 40 6.89 0.01 -8.42
CA PHE A 40 6.09 1.13 -8.92
C PHE A 40 6.95 2.24 -9.52
N GLU A 41 8.07 2.59 -8.86
CA GLU A 41 8.97 3.63 -9.36
C GLU A 41 9.64 3.22 -10.68
N LEU A 42 9.97 1.93 -10.84
CA LEU A 42 10.58 1.41 -12.06
C LEU A 42 9.63 1.45 -13.26
N ILE A 43 8.33 1.21 -13.03
CA ILE A 43 7.32 1.19 -14.09
C ILE A 43 6.87 2.60 -14.44
N TYR A 44 6.65 3.46 -13.44
CA TYR A 44 6.01 4.77 -13.63
C TYR A 44 6.96 5.97 -13.56
N GLY A 45 8.23 5.77 -13.21
CA GLY A 45 9.23 6.84 -13.14
C GLY A 45 8.97 7.87 -12.04
N ARG A 46 8.08 7.59 -11.08
CA ARG A 46 7.75 8.49 -9.97
C ARG A 46 7.55 7.71 -8.68
N LYS A 47 7.78 8.37 -7.55
CA LYS A 47 7.48 7.82 -6.23
C LYS A 47 5.98 7.53 -6.08
N PRO A 48 5.57 6.40 -5.46
CA PRO A 48 4.18 6.19 -5.11
C PRO A 48 3.74 7.23 -4.08
N ILE A 49 2.52 7.75 -4.22
CA ILE A 49 1.88 8.58 -3.20
C ILE A 49 1.16 7.63 -2.25
N LEU A 50 1.56 7.61 -0.99
CA LEU A 50 0.98 6.73 0.01
C LEU A 50 -0.18 7.45 0.70
N PRO A 51 -1.20 6.74 1.22
CA PRO A 51 -2.35 7.37 1.87
C PRO A 51 -1.95 8.31 3.02
N PHE A 52 -0.85 8.02 3.71
CA PHE A 52 -0.31 8.85 4.78
C PHE A 52 0.51 10.06 4.29
N ASP A 53 0.98 10.04 3.05
CA ASP A 53 1.62 11.22 2.42
C ASP A 53 0.55 12.27 2.07
N GLN A 54 -0.70 11.84 1.89
CA GLN A 54 -1.85 12.73 1.70
C GLN A 54 -2.36 13.25 3.05
N GLN A 55 -1.56 14.05 3.76
CA GLN A 55 -2.11 14.86 4.83
C GLN A 55 -3.05 15.90 4.18
N GLN A 56 -4.36 15.75 4.40
CA GLN A 56 -5.30 16.81 4.04
C GLN A 56 -4.87 18.09 4.78
N PRO A 57 -4.89 19.27 4.12
CA PRO A 57 -4.70 20.51 4.85
C PRO A 57 -5.72 20.52 5.98
N LEU A 58 -5.25 20.71 7.21
CA LEU A 58 -6.12 20.92 8.35
C LEU A 58 -6.93 22.16 7.99
N VAL A 59 -8.21 21.98 7.67
CA VAL A 59 -9.12 23.10 7.46
C VAL A 59 -9.19 23.78 8.82
N THR A 60 -8.37 24.81 9.01
CA THR A 60 -8.53 25.73 10.11
C THR A 60 -9.90 26.33 9.88
N LEU A 61 -10.90 25.83 10.61
CA LEU A 61 -12.18 26.52 10.74
C LEU A 61 -11.81 27.86 11.38
N SER A 62 -11.53 28.85 10.56
CA SER A 62 -11.56 30.24 10.96
C SER A 62 -12.98 30.43 11.50
N GLN A 63 -13.12 30.46 12.82
CA GLN A 63 -14.33 30.97 13.44
C GLN A 63 -14.31 32.47 13.15
N ASP A 64 -14.90 32.84 12.00
CA ASP A 64 -15.45 34.17 11.79
C ASP A 64 -16.77 34.29 12.58
#